data_AF-A0A847H883-F1
#
_entry.id   AF-A0A847H883-F1
#
_cell.length_a   1.000
_cell.length_b   1.000
_cell.length_c   1.000
_cell.angle_alpha   90.00
_cell.angle_beta   90.00
_cell.angle_gamma   90.00
#
_symmetry.space_group_name_H-M   'P 1'
#
loop_
_entity.id
_entity.type
_entity.pdbx_description
1 polymer ?
#
loop_
_entity_poly.entity_id
_entity_poly.type
_entity_poly.pdbx_seq_one_letter_code
_entity_poly.pdbx_strand_id
1 'polypeptide(L)'
;MQLARGYPYLAQLVGYLAWDHTEDAITQDDVAAIAEEAIETMGAQVHAPSLKGVPSAQLAYLRAMADLTEPGQNTVSSTDVAEAVGKKPNQATDTRGKLMDRGLIEAPAWGRVSFTLPYIAEDLRSQGRRARIS
;
A
#
# COMPACT_ATOMS: atom_id res chain seq x y z
N MET A 1 4.08 -15.11 8.51
CA MET A 1 4.76 -13.81 8.75
C MET A 1 5.03 -13.01 7.48
N GLN A 2 5.43 -13.63 6.36
CA GLN A 2 5.69 -12.90 5.09
C GLN A 2 4.44 -12.18 4.53
N LEU A 3 3.26 -12.80 4.60
CA LEU A 3 1.98 -12.19 4.22
C LEU A 3 1.64 -10.94 5.07
N ALA A 4 2.04 -10.91 6.34
CA ALA A 4 1.76 -9.77 7.21
C ALA A 4 2.68 -8.56 6.92
N ARG A 5 3.81 -8.76 6.24
CA ARG A 5 4.84 -7.73 5.95
C ARG A 5 5.20 -6.88 7.19
N GLY A 6 5.20 -7.49 8.38
CA GLY A 6 5.52 -6.82 9.65
C GLY A 6 4.42 -5.91 10.22
N TYR A 7 3.23 -5.87 9.61
CA TYR A 7 2.11 -5.04 10.07
C TYR A 7 1.24 -5.80 11.09
N PRO A 8 1.17 -5.37 12.37
CA PRO A 8 0.52 -6.15 13.43
C PRO A 8 -0.94 -6.46 13.18
N TYR A 9 -1.71 -5.49 12.70
CA TYR A 9 -3.12 -5.70 12.38
C TYR A 9 -3.31 -6.78 11.29
N LEU A 10 -2.47 -6.78 10.25
CA LEU A 10 -2.56 -7.80 9.20
C LEU A 10 -2.14 -9.19 9.72
N ALA A 11 -1.18 -9.26 10.64
CA ALA A 11 -0.85 -10.51 11.32
C ALA A 11 -2.05 -11.06 12.12
N GLN A 12 -2.79 -10.18 12.81
CA GLN A 12 -4.00 -10.57 13.55
C GLN A 12 -5.11 -11.03 12.60
N LEU A 13 -5.34 -10.30 11.51
CA LEU A 13 -6.34 -10.64 10.52
C LEU A 13 -6.06 -12.00 9.86
N VAL A 14 -4.80 -12.25 9.48
CA VAL A 14 -4.37 -13.55 8.94
C VAL A 14 -4.64 -14.68 9.95
N GLY A 15 -4.32 -14.47 11.23
CA GLY A 15 -4.59 -15.48 12.27
C GLY A 15 -6.08 -15.76 12.44
N TYR A 16 -6.91 -14.71 12.43
CA TYR A 16 -8.37 -14.82 12.51
C TYR A 16 -8.94 -15.61 11.32
N LEU A 17 -8.60 -15.23 10.08
CA LEU A 17 -9.12 -15.89 8.88
C LEU A 17 -8.64 -17.34 8.77
N ALA A 18 -7.37 -17.59 9.07
CA ALA A 18 -6.83 -18.95 9.03
C ALA A 18 -7.49 -19.86 10.06
N TRP A 19 -7.83 -19.34 11.25
CA TRP A 19 -8.55 -20.11 12.27
C TRP A 19 -9.97 -20.50 11.82
N ASP A 20 -10.65 -19.67 11.04
CA ASP A 20 -11.99 -19.99 10.52
C ASP A 20 -11.98 -21.12 9.48
N HIS A 21 -10.81 -21.41 8.90
CA HIS A 21 -10.64 -22.42 7.85
C HIS A 21 -10.19 -23.80 8.37
N THR A 22 -9.92 -23.95 9.67
CA THR A 22 -9.44 -25.21 10.27
C THR A 22 -10.02 -25.43 11.66
N GLU A 23 -10.34 -26.68 12.00
CA GLU A 23 -10.89 -27.02 13.32
C GLU A 23 -9.79 -27.39 14.35
N ASP A 24 -8.61 -27.78 13.89
CA ASP A 24 -7.56 -28.37 14.75
C ASP A 24 -6.26 -27.55 14.77
N ALA A 25 -5.68 -27.27 13.59
CA ALA A 25 -4.38 -26.60 13.48
C ALA A 25 -4.23 -25.86 12.17
N ILE A 26 -3.63 -24.67 12.22
CA ILE A 26 -3.35 -23.83 11.05
C ILE A 26 -2.11 -24.37 10.32
N THR A 27 -2.29 -24.71 9.04
CA THR A 27 -1.23 -25.14 8.13
C THR A 27 -0.78 -24.00 7.21
N GLN A 28 0.26 -24.23 6.40
CA GLN A 28 0.66 -23.26 5.37
C GLN A 28 -0.38 -23.14 4.25
N ASP A 29 -1.09 -24.23 3.95
CA ASP A 29 -2.11 -24.25 2.90
C ASP A 29 -3.33 -23.41 3.31
N ASP A 30 -3.70 -23.45 4.60
CA ASP A 30 -4.78 -22.60 5.13
C ASP A 30 -4.43 -21.11 5.00
N VAL A 31 -3.17 -20.74 5.32
CA VAL A 31 -2.69 -19.35 5.16
C VAL A 31 -2.64 -18.93 3.68
N ALA A 32 -2.29 -19.86 2.79
CA ALA A 32 -2.29 -19.59 1.35
C ALA A 32 -3.71 -19.41 0.81
N ALA A 33 -4.67 -20.20 1.29
CA ALA A 33 -6.08 -20.12 0.89
C ALA A 33 -6.72 -18.77 1.25
N ILE A 34 -6.35 -18.19 2.41
CA ILE A 34 -6.91 -16.90 2.88
C ILE A 34 -6.15 -15.67 2.39
N ALA A 35 -5.08 -15.84 1.60
CA ALA A 35 -4.16 -14.75 1.30
C ALA A 35 -4.84 -13.60 0.53
N GLU A 36 -5.69 -13.92 -0.44
CA GLU A 36 -6.47 -12.94 -1.20
C GLU A 36 -7.49 -12.24 -0.30
N GLU A 37 -8.26 -12.99 0.48
CA GLU A 37 -9.26 -12.45 1.41
C GLU A 37 -8.64 -11.49 2.44
N ALA A 38 -7.48 -11.83 2.99
CA ALA A 38 -6.75 -10.98 3.93
C ALA A 38 -6.33 -9.64 3.28
N ILE A 39 -5.87 -9.69 2.02
CA ILE A 39 -5.45 -8.49 1.28
C ILE A 39 -6.67 -7.63 0.90
N GLU A 40 -7.77 -8.24 0.47
CA GLU A 40 -9.02 -7.52 0.17
C GLU A 40 -9.61 -6.87 1.42
N THR A 41 -9.62 -7.58 2.53
CA THR A 41 -10.07 -7.07 3.82
C THR A 41 -9.19 -5.93 4.30
N MET A 42 -7.87 -6.03 4.14
CA MET A 42 -6.94 -4.91 4.38
C MET A 42 -7.26 -3.69 3.50
N GLY A 43 -7.59 -3.92 2.23
CA GLY A 43 -8.05 -2.89 1.31
C GLY A 43 -9.28 -2.14 1.81
N ALA A 44 -10.31 -2.89 2.23
CA ALA A 44 -11.57 -2.33 2.71
C ALA A 44 -11.44 -1.64 4.08
N GLN A 45 -10.73 -2.26 5.04
CA GLN A 45 -10.69 -1.81 6.43
C GLN A 45 -9.58 -0.79 6.70
N VAL A 46 -8.51 -0.76 5.90
CA VAL A 46 -7.36 0.12 6.15
C VAL A 46 -7.07 1.04 4.97
N HIS A 47 -6.93 0.53 3.74
CA HIS A 47 -6.51 1.37 2.61
C HIS A 47 -7.57 2.40 2.23
N ALA A 48 -8.82 1.96 2.03
CA ALA A 48 -9.90 2.86 1.63
C ALA A 48 -10.14 3.99 2.64
N PRO A 49 -10.20 3.74 3.96
CA PRO A 49 -10.26 4.81 4.96
C PRO A 49 -9.03 5.72 4.96
N SER A 50 -7.82 5.18 4.80
CA SER A 50 -6.57 5.96 4.80
C SER A 50 -6.44 6.90 3.59
N LEU A 51 -7.02 6.50 2.46
CA LEU A 51 -7.05 7.30 1.23
C LEU A 51 -8.22 8.30 1.19
N LYS A 52 -9.19 8.18 2.11
CA LYS A 52 -10.34 9.08 2.19
C LYS A 52 -9.90 10.52 2.47
N GLY A 53 -10.33 11.45 1.63
CA GLY A 53 -9.99 12.87 1.79
C GLY A 53 -8.52 13.20 1.49
N VAL A 54 -7.77 12.30 0.84
CA VAL A 54 -6.47 12.62 0.26
C VAL A 54 -6.71 13.48 -1.00
N PRO A 55 -6.13 14.69 -1.10
CA PRO A 55 -6.29 15.56 -2.27
C PRO A 55 -5.82 14.89 -3.57
N SER A 56 -6.42 15.28 -4.70
CA SER A 56 -6.11 14.70 -6.02
C SER A 56 -4.63 14.75 -6.38
N ALA A 57 -3.93 15.85 -6.07
CA ALA A 57 -2.49 15.99 -6.31
C ALA A 57 -1.65 15.01 -5.47
N GLN A 58 -2.06 14.73 -4.24
CA GLN A 58 -1.42 13.75 -3.36
C GLN A 58 -1.73 12.32 -3.81
N LEU A 59 -2.97 12.04 -4.22
CA LEU A 59 -3.33 10.75 -4.82
C LEU A 59 -2.55 10.49 -6.11
N ALA A 60 -2.33 11.50 -6.94
CA ALA A 60 -1.50 11.38 -8.15
C ALA A 60 -0.06 10.97 -7.80
N TYR A 61 0.51 11.54 -6.74
CA TYR A 61 1.83 11.16 -6.23
C TYR A 61 1.86 9.72 -5.73
N LEU A 62 0.88 9.30 -4.92
CA LEU A 62 0.78 7.92 -4.43
C LEU A 62 0.61 6.92 -5.58
N ARG A 63 -0.16 7.26 -6.62
CA ARG A 63 -0.32 6.41 -7.81
C ARG A 63 0.96 6.30 -8.62
N ALA A 64 1.66 7.41 -8.86
CA ALA A 64 2.97 7.38 -9.52
C ALA A 64 3.97 6.53 -8.72
N MET A 65 3.96 6.65 -7.40
CA MET A 65 4.77 5.83 -6.50
C MET A 65 4.41 4.34 -6.61
N ALA A 66 3.11 4.02 -6.68
CA ALA A 66 2.63 2.64 -6.86
C ALA A 66 3.03 2.08 -8.24
N ASP A 67 2.96 2.86 -9.31
CA ASP A 67 3.36 2.43 -10.65
C ASP A 67 4.88 2.17 -10.76
N LEU A 68 5.69 2.92 -10.01
CA LEU A 68 7.15 2.74 -9.94
C LEU A 68 7.59 1.63 -8.96
N THR A 69 6.68 1.07 -8.15
CA THR A 69 7.01 0.04 -7.17
C THR A 69 7.10 -1.33 -7.83
N GLU A 70 8.30 -1.90 -7.90
CA GLU A 70 8.53 -3.26 -8.42
C GLU A 70 8.00 -4.35 -7.46
N PRO A 71 7.59 -5.53 -7.97
CA PRO A 71 7.21 -6.66 -7.13
C PRO A 71 8.29 -7.00 -6.10
N GLY A 72 7.89 -7.12 -4.82
CA GLY A 72 8.81 -7.44 -3.73
C GLY A 72 9.62 -6.24 -3.20
N GLN A 73 9.52 -5.06 -3.82
CA GLN A 73 10.07 -3.82 -3.30
C GLN A 73 8.99 -2.99 -2.61
N ASN A 74 9.39 -2.19 -1.63
CA ASN A 74 8.51 -1.20 -0.99
C ASN A 74 9.06 0.23 -1.09
N THR A 75 10.23 0.42 -1.72
CA THR A 75 10.91 1.71 -1.74
C THR A 75 11.18 2.15 -3.18
N VAL A 76 10.90 3.40 -3.51
CA VAL A 76 11.16 4.00 -4.83
C VAL A 76 11.95 5.31 -4.74
N SER A 77 12.49 5.76 -5.87
CA SER A 77 13.20 7.04 -5.98
C SER A 77 12.22 8.21 -5.86
N SER A 78 12.48 9.13 -4.93
CA SER A 78 11.65 10.34 -4.79
C SER A 78 11.75 11.26 -6.00
N THR A 79 12.86 11.20 -6.75
CA THR A 79 13.06 11.99 -7.97
C THR A 79 12.20 11.43 -9.09
N ASP A 80 12.23 10.11 -9.30
CA ASP A 80 11.48 9.44 -10.35
C ASP A 80 9.97 9.63 -10.15
N VAL A 81 9.50 9.60 -8.89
CA VAL A 81 8.10 9.93 -8.57
C VAL A 81 7.77 11.38 -8.94
N ALA A 82 8.66 12.33 -8.64
CA ALA A 82 8.46 13.74 -8.99
C ALA A 82 8.40 13.98 -10.50
N GLU A 83 9.25 13.29 -11.26
CA GLU A 83 9.27 13.29 -12.72
C GLU A 83 7.98 12.68 -13.29
N ALA A 84 7.55 11.54 -12.76
CA ALA A 84 6.34 10.85 -13.19
C ALA A 84 5.06 11.69 -13.01
N VAL A 85 4.98 12.52 -11.96
CA VAL A 85 3.84 13.42 -11.76
C VAL A 85 3.94 14.74 -12.54
N GLY A 86 5.07 15.01 -13.22
CA GLY A 86 5.28 16.22 -14.02
C GLY A 86 5.20 17.53 -13.19
N LYS A 87 5.50 17.47 -11.89
CA LYS A 87 5.44 18.62 -10.99
C LYS A 87 6.80 19.27 -10.84
N LYS A 88 6.82 20.58 -10.59
CA LYS A 88 8.06 21.29 -10.23
C LYS A 88 8.65 20.67 -8.95
N PRO A 89 9.99 20.63 -8.78
CA PRO A 89 10.62 19.99 -7.63
C PRO A 89 10.06 20.45 -6.28
N ASN A 90 9.84 21.76 -6.10
CA ASN A 90 9.27 22.32 -4.87
C ASN A 90 7.84 21.81 -4.56
N GLN A 91 7.00 21.62 -5.58
CA GLN A 91 5.64 21.10 -5.42
C GLN A 91 5.65 19.61 -5.06
N ALA A 92 6.57 18.84 -5.65
CA ALA A 92 6.74 17.44 -5.32
C ALA A 92 7.25 17.25 -3.88
N THR A 93 8.19 18.10 -3.42
CA THR A 93 8.68 18.09 -2.05
C THR A 93 7.59 18.42 -1.03
N ASP A 94 6.77 19.45 -1.28
CA ASP A 94 5.64 19.81 -0.42
C ASP A 94 4.59 18.69 -0.38
N THR A 95 4.27 18.09 -1.53
CA THR A 95 3.36 16.94 -1.62
C THR A 95 3.89 15.74 -0.82
N ARG A 96 5.18 15.43 -0.97
CA ARG A 96 5.85 14.36 -0.22
C ARG A 96 5.78 14.61 1.28
N GLY A 97 6.09 15.81 1.75
CA GLY A 97 6.00 16.18 3.17
C GLY A 97 4.60 15.96 3.73
N LYS A 98 3.57 16.46 3.04
CA LYS A 98 2.17 16.28 3.46
C LYS A 98 1.72 14.81 3.49
N LEU A 99 2.26 13.97 2.62
CA LEU A 99 1.99 12.53 2.63
C LEU A 99 2.70 11.81 3.79
N MET A 100 3.89 12.29 4.18
CA MET A 100 4.57 11.82 5.39
C MET A 100 3.82 12.23 6.64
N ASP A 101 3.33 13.47 6.73
CA ASP A 101 2.52 13.96 7.85
C ASP A 101 1.21 13.17 8.01
N ARG A 102 0.65 12.70 6.89
CA ARG A 102 -0.51 11.80 6.87
C ARG A 102 -0.19 10.35 7.22
N GLY A 103 1.09 10.00 7.37
CA GLY A 103 1.55 8.65 7.65
C GLY A 103 1.28 7.67 6.50
N LEU A 104 1.12 8.14 5.25
CA LEU A 104 0.88 7.29 4.08
C LEU A 104 2.18 6.84 3.41
N ILE A 105 3.24 7.63 3.57
CA ILE A 105 4.59 7.32 3.10
C ILE A 105 5.61 7.64 4.19
N GLU A 106 6.78 7.05 4.08
CA GLU A 106 7.95 7.37 4.90
C GLU A 106 9.20 7.54 4.02
N ALA A 107 10.30 7.96 4.63
CA ALA A 107 11.57 8.23 3.96
C ALA A 107 12.69 7.38 4.56
N PRO A 108 12.82 6.10 4.17
CA PRO A 108 13.71 5.17 4.84
C PRO A 108 15.20 5.43 4.55
N ALA A 109 15.50 6.18 3.49
CA ALA A 109 16.85 6.58 3.12
C ALA A 109 16.84 7.90 2.32
N TRP A 110 18.01 8.50 2.15
CA TRP A 110 18.16 9.72 1.35
C TRP A 110 17.62 9.51 -0.07
N GLY A 111 16.76 10.42 -0.52
CA GLY A 111 16.18 10.38 -1.87
C GLY A 111 15.20 9.23 -2.12
N ARG A 112 14.80 8.49 -1.09
CA ARG A 112 13.94 7.32 -1.19
C ARG A 112 12.63 7.53 -0.42
N VAL A 113 11.54 6.95 -0.93
CA VAL A 113 10.23 6.93 -0.26
C VAL A 113 9.63 5.52 -0.28
N SER A 114 8.92 5.14 0.77
CA SER A 114 8.20 3.86 0.86
C SER A 114 6.79 4.04 1.39
N PHE A 115 5.89 3.11 1.05
CA PHE A 115 4.57 3.08 1.65
C PHE A 115 4.68 2.56 3.07
N THR A 116 3.92 3.16 3.97
CA THR A 116 3.80 2.70 5.37
C THR A 116 2.83 1.53 5.50
N LEU A 117 1.85 1.45 4.59
CA LEU A 117 0.80 0.43 4.59
C LEU A 117 1.14 -0.69 3.60
N PRO A 118 1.13 -1.97 4.03
CA PRO A 118 1.43 -3.08 3.15
C PRO A 118 0.33 -3.24 2.09
N TYR A 119 0.68 -3.68 0.89
CA TYR A 119 -0.26 -3.93 -0.22
C TYR A 119 -0.98 -2.70 -0.80
N ILE A 120 -0.71 -1.48 -0.31
CA ILE A 120 -1.38 -0.28 -0.81
C ILE A 120 -0.99 0.06 -2.26
N ALA A 121 0.23 -0.28 -2.70
CA ALA A 121 0.66 -0.08 -4.07
C ALA A 121 -0.15 -0.95 -5.04
N GLU A 122 -0.33 -2.22 -4.69
CA GLU A 122 -1.17 -3.19 -5.39
C GLU A 122 -2.62 -2.71 -5.44
N ASP A 123 -3.15 -2.24 -4.31
CA ASP A 123 -4.51 -1.70 -4.22
C ASP A 123 -4.71 -0.47 -5.11
N LEU A 124 -3.81 0.53 -5.05
CA LEU A 124 -3.85 1.74 -5.88
C LEU A 124 -3.83 1.42 -7.39
N ARG A 125 -3.01 0.44 -7.81
CA ARG A 125 -2.97 -0.03 -9.21
C ARG A 125 -4.27 -0.73 -9.60
N SER A 126 -4.88 -1.49 -8.69
CA SER A 126 -6.16 -2.18 -8.95
C SER A 126 -7.32 -1.19 -9.13
N GLN A 127 -7.37 -0.15 -8.31
CA GLN A 127 -8.39 0.91 -8.39
C GLN A 127 -8.30 1.65 -9.74
N GLY A 128 -7.09 1.96 -10.20
CA GLY A 128 -6.86 2.57 -11.51
C GLY A 128 -7.34 1.71 -12.69
N ARG A 129 -7.26 0.37 -12.57
CA ARG A 129 -7.85 -0.54 -13.56
C ARG A 129 -9.36 -0.56 -13.49
N ARG A 130 -9.96 -0.67 -12.30
CA ARG A 130 -11.42 -0.68 -12.11
C ARG A 130 -12.09 0.58 -12.67
N ALA A 131 -11.51 1.76 -12.42
CA ALA A 131 -12.02 3.04 -12.91
C ALA A 131 -11.90 3.25 -14.44
N ARG A 132 -11.12 2.43 -15.15
CA ARG A 132 -10.98 2.50 -16.62
C ARG A 132 -11.99 1.62 -17.36
N ILE A 133 -12.65 0.70 -16.66
CA ILE A 133 -13.56 -0.30 -17.24
C ILE A 133 -15.03 0.06 -16.97
N SER A 134 -15.28 1.00 -16.05
CA SER A 134 -16.57 1.62 -15.72
C SER A 134 -16.78 2.92 -16.48
#